data_AF-A0A370AXG6-F1
#
_entry.id   AF-A0A370AXG6-F1
#
_cell.length_a   1.000
_cell.length_b   1.000
_cell.length_c   1.000
_cell.angle_alpha   90.00
_cell.angle_beta   90.00
_cell.angle_gamma   90.00
#
_symmetry.space_group_name_H-M   'P 1'
#
loop_
_entity.id
_entity.type
_entity.pdbx_description
1 polymer ?
#
loop_
_entity_poly.entity_id
_entity_poly.type
_entity_poly.pdbx_seq_one_letter_code
_entity_poly.pdbx_strand_id
1 'polypeptide(L)'
;MERKRLRNILITLFVLALLILGFWFGSGYLKDRRSAGEDIEKIKDLQRVLEMEPAFDTAEAEETVLPEPEEEAVVVIIETPAPEEKIERHITDEHTVKKGESFSLITGFYWEDIFLWPDLYIRNRMHSDDPDLIYPDEIITIYNRLGRGEDFSTKETSEILEAYLEVYRIYKKLGDRKNNSVWSLLWCAARYDHDFLDKYRDRIDPEDRAMAQKYIDEQGFLD
;
A
#
# COMPACT_ATOMS: atom_id res chain seq x y z
N MET A 1 -23.32 -22.36 -23.74
CA MET A 1 -23.32 -20.99 -24.30
C MET A 1 -24.03 -19.99 -23.38
N GLU A 2 -25.02 -20.42 -22.58
CA GLU A 2 -25.79 -19.54 -21.68
C GLU A 2 -25.02 -18.99 -20.47
N ARG A 3 -24.11 -19.76 -19.87
CA ARG A 3 -23.33 -19.31 -18.69
C ARG A 3 -22.43 -18.09 -18.95
N LYS A 4 -21.84 -17.98 -20.16
CA LYS A 4 -21.06 -16.79 -20.56
C LYS A 4 -21.95 -15.56 -20.77
N ARG A 5 -23.18 -15.75 -21.23
CA ARG A 5 -24.15 -14.65 -21.40
C ARG A 5 -24.65 -14.13 -20.06
N LEU A 6 -24.94 -15.03 -19.10
CA LEU A 6 -25.31 -14.66 -17.73
C LEU A 6 -24.19 -13.90 -17.00
N ARG A 7 -22.93 -14.34 -17.14
CA ARG A 7 -21.78 -13.67 -16.52
C ARG A 7 -21.56 -12.26 -17.08
N ASN A 8 -21.70 -12.09 -18.39
CA ASN A 8 -21.56 -10.76 -19.02
C ASN A 8 -22.70 -9.81 -18.64
N ILE A 9 -23.92 -10.33 -18.46
CA ILE A 9 -25.07 -9.52 -17.99
C ILE A 9 -24.86 -9.08 -16.54
N LEU A 10 -24.35 -9.97 -15.67
CA LEU A 10 -24.10 -9.65 -14.26
C LEU A 10 -23.02 -8.56 -14.10
N ILE A 11 -21.92 -8.67 -14.87
CA ILE A 11 -20.85 -7.66 -14.89
C ILE A 11 -21.38 -6.31 -15.39
N THR A 12 -22.22 -6.32 -16.43
CA THR A 12 -22.80 -5.08 -16.98
C THR A 12 -23.71 -4.39 -15.96
N LEU A 13 -24.53 -5.15 -15.23
CA LEU A 13 -25.40 -4.61 -14.18
C LEU A 13 -24.60 -4.06 -12.98
N PHE A 14 -23.50 -4.72 -12.62
CA PHE A 14 -22.61 -4.26 -11.54
C PHE A 14 -21.92 -2.93 -11.89
N VAL A 15 -21.39 -2.80 -13.11
CA VAL A 15 -20.78 -1.54 -13.59
C VAL A 15 -21.82 -0.41 -13.64
N LEU A 16 -23.05 -0.70 -14.07
CA LEU A 16 -24.12 0.29 -14.10
C LEU A 16 -24.51 0.76 -12.69
N ALA A 17 -24.53 -0.15 -11.70
CA ALA A 17 -24.82 0.17 -10.30
C ALA A 17 -23.75 1.09 -9.68
N LEU A 18 -22.46 0.87 -9.98
CA LEU A 18 -21.37 1.73 -9.53
C LEU A 18 -21.45 3.15 -10.12
N LEU A 19 -21.85 3.29 -11.38
CA LEU A 19 -22.04 4.60 -12.01
C LEU A 19 -23.21 5.39 -11.41
N ILE A 20 -24.30 4.71 -11.02
CA ILE A 20 -25.47 5.36 -10.40
C ILE A 20 -25.17 5.78 -8.96
N LEU A 21 -24.39 4.99 -8.20
CA LEU A 21 -23.97 5.31 -6.84
C LEU A 21 -22.99 6.50 -6.79
N GLY A 22 -22.06 6.60 -7.75
CA GLY A 22 -21.16 7.75 -7.88
C GLY A 22 -21.88 9.07 -8.16
N PHE A 23 -23.03 9.02 -8.85
CA PHE A 23 -23.81 10.22 -9.19
C PHE A 23 -24.59 10.79 -7.99
N TRP A 24 -24.97 9.95 -7.02
CA TRP A 24 -25.67 10.40 -5.81
C TRP A 24 -24.73 11.00 -4.75
N PHE A 25 -23.47 10.56 -4.68
CA PHE A 25 -22.50 11.11 -3.73
C PHE A 25 -21.83 12.42 -4.19
N GLY A 26 -21.83 12.73 -5.50
CA GLY A 26 -21.15 13.90 -6.05
C GLY A 26 -21.80 15.27 -5.79
N SER A 27 -23.05 15.33 -5.33
CA SER A 27 -23.82 16.59 -5.26
C SER A 27 -23.88 17.24 -3.86
N GLY A 28 -23.38 16.56 -2.82
CA GLY A 28 -23.52 17.02 -1.42
C GLY A 28 -22.31 17.73 -0.80
N TYR A 29 -21.13 17.70 -1.44
CA TYR A 29 -19.85 17.98 -0.77
C TYR A 29 -19.20 19.31 -1.17
N LEU A 30 -20.00 20.39 -1.25
CA LEU A 30 -19.50 21.75 -1.59
C LEU A 30 -20.03 22.85 -0.65
N LYS A 31 -20.34 22.51 0.60
CA LYS A 31 -20.83 23.48 1.60
C LYS A 31 -20.17 23.29 2.97
N ASP A 32 -18.87 23.57 3.07
CA ASP A 32 -18.27 24.37 4.16
C ASP A 32 -16.74 24.43 4.01
N ARG A 33 -16.22 25.54 3.49
CA ARG A 33 -14.80 25.90 3.55
C ARG A 33 -14.66 27.37 3.95
N ARG A 34 -15.16 27.69 5.14
CA ARG A 34 -15.03 29.02 5.76
C ARG A 34 -14.74 28.90 7.26
N SER A 35 -13.70 28.14 7.63
CA SER A 35 -13.23 28.05 9.03
C SER A 35 -11.75 27.65 9.15
N ALA A 36 -10.91 28.02 8.18
CA ALA A 36 -9.46 27.74 8.21
C ALA A 36 -8.62 29.03 8.29
N GLY A 37 -9.15 30.06 8.95
CA GLY A 37 -8.52 31.39 9.06
C GLY A 37 -8.12 31.81 10.48
N GLU A 38 -8.39 31.01 11.51
CA GLU A 38 -8.20 31.41 12.92
C GLU A 38 -7.04 30.72 13.66
N ASP A 39 -6.36 29.73 13.06
CA ASP A 39 -5.33 28.95 13.78
C ASP A 39 -3.87 29.33 13.47
N ILE A 40 -3.61 30.39 12.70
CA ILE A 40 -2.24 30.82 12.36
C ILE A 40 -1.60 31.70 13.44
N GLU A 41 -2.36 32.29 14.37
CA GLU A 41 -1.78 33.11 15.46
C GLU A 41 -1.16 32.31 16.61
N LYS A 42 -1.54 31.03 16.81
CA LYS A 42 -1.00 30.20 17.91
C LYS A 42 0.42 29.68 17.69
N ILE A 43 0.96 29.80 16.47
CA ILE A 43 2.28 29.25 16.12
C ILE A 43 3.43 30.25 16.42
N LYS A 44 3.13 31.54 16.65
CA LYS A 44 4.17 32.55 16.94
C LYS A 44 4.64 32.60 18.40
N ASP A 45 3.90 32.00 19.33
CA ASP A 45 4.24 32.03 20.76
C ASP A 45 5.10 30.85 21.24
N LEU A 46 5.26 29.78 20.43
CA LEU A 46 6.12 28.65 20.79
C LEU A 46 7.61 28.89 20.49
N GLN A 47 7.95 29.90 19.69
CA GLN A 47 9.32 30.17 19.23
C GLN A 47 10.12 31.09 20.18
N ARG A 48 9.53 31.49 21.33
CA ARG A 48 10.16 32.34 22.35
C ARG A 48 10.77 31.56 23.52
N VAL A 49 10.64 30.23 23.56
CA VAL A 49 11.09 29.38 24.70
C VAL A 49 12.46 28.71 24.45
N LEU A 50 13.13 29.02 23.33
CA LEU A 50 14.37 28.33 22.90
C LEU A 50 15.66 29.18 22.99
N GLU A 51 15.65 30.27 23.76
CA GLU A 51 16.84 31.08 24.06
C GLU A 51 17.17 31.08 25.55
N MET A 52 17.51 29.91 26.09
CA MET A 52 18.27 29.82 27.35
C MET A 52 19.52 29.00 27.08
N GLU A 53 20.61 29.69 26.76
CA GLU A 53 21.96 29.16 26.85
C GLU A 53 22.32 28.91 28.33
N PRO A 54 22.94 27.77 28.66
CA PRO A 54 23.79 27.70 29.83
C PRO A 54 25.27 27.78 29.44
N ALA A 55 25.94 28.72 30.10
CA ALA A 55 27.38 28.93 30.09
C ALA A 55 28.15 27.65 30.47
N PHE A 56 29.14 27.29 29.66
CA PHE A 56 30.16 26.30 30.01
C PHE A 56 31.20 26.96 30.91
N ASP A 57 31.19 26.60 32.19
CA ASP A 57 32.25 26.93 33.15
C ASP A 57 33.25 25.77 33.26
N THR A 58 34.51 26.12 33.46
CA THR A 58 35.69 25.27 33.36
C THR A 58 36.13 24.85 34.76
N ALA A 59 36.16 23.56 35.07
CA ALA A 59 36.90 22.99 36.21
C ALA A 59 37.12 21.49 35.93
N GLU A 60 38.34 21.06 35.64
CA GLU A 60 39.38 20.58 36.58
C GLU A 60 39.18 19.12 37.03
N ALA A 61 40.29 18.39 36.95
CA ALA A 61 40.42 16.95 37.01
C ALA A 61 40.15 16.36 38.40
N GLU A 62 39.53 15.18 38.43
CA GLU A 62 39.84 14.19 39.46
C GLU A 62 39.73 12.77 38.88
N GLU A 63 40.88 12.09 38.91
CA GLU A 63 41.11 10.71 38.51
C GLU A 63 40.63 9.78 39.63
N THR A 64 39.59 8.98 39.38
CA THR A 64 39.19 7.88 40.26
C THR A 64 39.17 6.55 39.51
N VAL A 65 39.90 5.62 40.08
CA VAL A 65 40.35 4.34 39.56
C VAL A 65 39.42 3.21 40.07
N LEU A 66 38.94 2.39 39.12
CA LEU A 66 38.47 0.98 39.24
C LEU A 66 37.15 0.67 40.01
N PRO A 67 36.44 -0.46 39.71
CA PRO A 67 36.88 -1.67 39.01
C PRO A 67 36.05 -2.15 37.81
N GLU A 68 36.74 -3.00 37.05
CA GLU A 68 36.39 -3.81 35.87
C GLU A 68 35.19 -4.74 36.12
N PRO A 69 34.09 -4.67 35.34
CA PRO A 69 33.06 -5.70 35.35
C PRO A 69 33.49 -6.89 34.49
N GLU A 70 33.50 -8.06 35.10
CA GLU A 70 33.76 -9.36 34.48
C GLU A 70 32.82 -9.57 33.27
N GLU A 71 33.39 -9.57 32.06
CA GLU A 71 32.71 -9.91 30.82
C GLU A 71 32.38 -11.42 30.81
N GLU A 72 31.19 -11.78 31.30
CA GLU A 72 30.56 -13.04 30.93
C GLU A 72 30.17 -12.95 29.45
N ALA A 73 31.00 -13.55 28.59
CA ALA A 73 30.75 -13.73 27.18
C ALA A 73 29.49 -14.60 26.96
N VAL A 74 28.32 -13.97 26.90
CA VAL A 74 27.10 -14.56 26.37
C VAL A 74 27.34 -14.80 24.90
N VAL A 75 27.61 -16.06 24.53
CA VAL A 75 27.66 -16.51 23.14
C VAL A 75 26.24 -16.38 22.58
N VAL A 76 25.95 -15.22 21.99
CA VAL A 76 24.77 -15.04 21.14
C VAL A 76 25.00 -15.93 19.93
N ILE A 77 24.35 -17.09 19.94
CA ILE A 77 24.22 -17.95 18.77
C ILE A 77 23.34 -17.16 17.79
N ILE A 78 23.97 -16.39 16.92
CA ILE A 78 23.29 -15.82 15.76
C ILE A 78 23.01 -17.02 14.87
N GLU A 79 21.83 -17.62 14.99
CA GLU A 79 21.32 -18.50 13.96
C GLU A 79 21.24 -17.67 12.67
N THR A 80 22.26 -17.82 11.82
CA THR A 80 22.24 -17.26 10.47
C THR A 80 20.96 -17.75 9.81
N PRO A 81 20.00 -16.86 9.47
CA PRO A 81 18.74 -17.29 8.90
C PRO A 81 19.02 -18.09 7.64
N ALA A 82 18.37 -19.25 7.52
CA ALA A 82 18.46 -20.11 6.36
C ALA A 82 18.23 -19.26 5.10
N PRO A 83 19.01 -19.48 4.01
CA PRO A 83 18.92 -18.65 2.81
C PRO A 83 17.48 -18.65 2.30
N GLU A 84 16.84 -17.48 2.34
CA GLU A 84 15.46 -17.30 1.92
C GLU A 84 15.33 -17.69 0.45
N GLU A 85 14.59 -18.76 0.16
CA GLU A 85 14.48 -19.34 -1.19
C GLU A 85 13.70 -18.38 -2.09
N LYS A 86 14.37 -17.56 -2.89
CA LYS A 86 13.72 -16.56 -3.77
C LYS A 86 12.70 -17.21 -4.71
N ILE A 87 11.52 -16.59 -4.87
CA ILE A 87 10.52 -17.05 -5.84
C ILE A 87 11.04 -16.71 -7.23
N GLU A 88 11.22 -17.74 -8.07
CA GLU A 88 11.65 -17.53 -9.45
C GLU A 88 10.51 -16.94 -10.27
N ARG A 89 10.75 -15.75 -10.82
CA ARG A 89 9.84 -15.06 -11.74
C ARG A 89 10.45 -15.10 -13.14
N HIS A 90 9.70 -15.64 -14.10
CA HIS A 90 10.10 -15.68 -15.50
C HIS A 90 9.03 -15.01 -16.38
N ILE A 91 9.48 -14.44 -17.49
CA ILE A 91 8.61 -13.79 -18.47
C ILE A 91 7.83 -14.88 -19.21
N THR A 92 6.51 -14.72 -19.29
CA THR A 92 5.61 -15.62 -20.00
C THR A 92 5.05 -14.98 -21.27
N ASP A 93 4.91 -13.65 -21.31
CA ASP A 93 4.38 -12.92 -22.47
C ASP A 93 4.76 -11.43 -22.41
N GLU A 94 4.44 -10.69 -23.48
CA GLU A 94 4.44 -9.23 -23.52
C GLU A 94 3.07 -8.72 -23.96
N HIS A 95 2.61 -7.63 -23.34
CA HIS A 95 1.32 -7.03 -23.63
C HIS A 95 1.47 -5.58 -24.07
N THR A 96 0.96 -5.25 -25.26
CA THR A 96 0.83 -3.86 -25.71
C THR A 96 -0.50 -3.28 -25.22
N VAL A 97 -0.42 -2.28 -24.34
CA VAL A 97 -1.56 -1.62 -23.73
C VAL A 97 -2.45 -0.99 -24.80
N LYS A 98 -3.75 -1.27 -24.71
CA LYS A 98 -4.79 -0.65 -25.54
C LYS A 98 -5.47 0.47 -24.78
N LYS A 99 -6.07 1.39 -25.54
CA LYS A 99 -6.81 2.51 -24.97
C LYS A 99 -7.93 2.05 -24.04
N GLY A 100 -7.86 2.50 -22.79
CA GLY A 100 -8.85 2.22 -21.74
C GLY A 100 -8.57 0.98 -20.90
N GLU A 101 -7.45 0.29 -21.12
CA GLU A 101 -7.00 -0.79 -20.24
C GLU A 101 -6.39 -0.23 -18.94
N SER A 102 -6.34 -1.08 -17.92
CA SER A 102 -5.70 -0.83 -16.63
C SER A 102 -4.92 -2.08 -16.21
N PHE A 103 -4.01 -1.98 -15.24
CA PHE A 103 -3.30 -3.16 -14.72
C PHE A 103 -4.26 -4.25 -14.26
N SER A 104 -5.36 -3.90 -13.58
CA SER A 104 -6.35 -4.87 -13.11
C SER A 104 -7.04 -5.61 -14.26
N LEU A 105 -7.32 -4.93 -15.38
CA LEU A 105 -7.87 -5.59 -16.57
C LEU A 105 -6.86 -6.54 -17.21
N ILE A 106 -5.59 -6.14 -17.25
CA ILE A 106 -4.50 -6.92 -17.82
C ILE A 106 -4.26 -8.17 -16.98
N THR A 107 -4.15 -8.06 -15.64
CA THR A 107 -4.02 -9.25 -14.78
C THR A 107 -5.26 -10.12 -14.82
N GLY A 108 -6.46 -9.53 -14.94
CA GLY A 108 -7.68 -10.30 -15.18
C GLY A 108 -7.64 -11.13 -16.47
N PHE A 109 -6.94 -10.67 -17.51
CA PHE A 109 -6.79 -11.40 -18.77
C PHE A 109 -5.70 -12.49 -18.69
N TYR A 110 -4.53 -12.18 -18.14
CA TYR A 110 -3.37 -13.09 -18.14
C TYR A 110 -3.34 -14.04 -16.95
N TRP A 111 -3.81 -13.60 -15.80
CA TRP A 111 -3.70 -14.31 -14.52
C TRP A 111 -5.06 -14.72 -13.95
N GLU A 112 -6.15 -14.42 -14.66
CA GLU A 112 -7.53 -14.65 -14.23
C GLU A 112 -7.85 -14.02 -12.86
N ASP A 113 -7.08 -13.00 -12.47
CA ASP A 113 -7.15 -12.39 -11.14
C ASP A 113 -6.85 -10.89 -11.27
N ILE A 114 -7.89 -10.08 -11.05
CA ILE A 114 -7.79 -8.62 -11.16
C ILE A 114 -7.06 -8.00 -9.97
N PHE A 115 -6.91 -8.71 -8.85
CA PHE A 115 -6.34 -8.22 -7.60
C PHE A 115 -4.81 -8.40 -7.54
N LEU A 116 -4.22 -9.15 -8.47
CA LEU A 116 -2.75 -9.27 -8.57
C LEU A 116 -2.08 -8.09 -9.29
N TRP A 117 -2.85 -7.09 -9.69
CA TRP A 117 -2.36 -5.93 -10.42
C TRP A 117 -1.18 -5.18 -9.76
N PRO A 118 -1.07 -5.06 -8.41
CA PRO A 118 0.08 -4.40 -7.79
C PRO A 118 1.39 -5.10 -8.10
N ASP A 119 1.42 -6.45 -8.10
CA ASP A 119 2.61 -7.24 -8.44
C ASP A 119 3.04 -6.99 -9.90
N LEU A 120 2.06 -6.87 -10.82
CA LEU A 120 2.37 -6.54 -12.21
C LEU A 120 2.95 -5.14 -12.36
N TYR A 121 2.37 -4.15 -11.67
CA TYR A 121 2.82 -2.77 -11.72
C TYR A 121 4.25 -2.61 -11.19
N ILE A 122 4.55 -3.10 -9.99
CA ILE A 122 5.88 -2.88 -9.37
C ILE A 122 7.03 -3.54 -10.15
N ARG A 123 6.74 -4.55 -10.97
CA ARG A 123 7.72 -5.24 -11.82
C ARG A 123 7.96 -4.56 -13.14
N ASN A 124 7.06 -3.68 -13.56
CA ASN A 124 7.14 -2.98 -14.82
C ASN A 124 7.55 -1.52 -14.60
N ARG A 125 8.49 -1.04 -15.42
CA ARG A 125 8.89 0.37 -15.39
C ARG A 125 8.02 1.14 -16.37
N MET A 126 6.98 1.75 -15.85
CA MET A 126 6.00 2.49 -16.64
C MET A 126 6.46 3.91 -16.96
N HIS A 127 5.80 4.56 -17.92
CA HIS A 127 6.05 5.98 -18.20
C HIS A 127 5.60 6.90 -17.06
N SER A 128 4.53 6.53 -16.35
CA SER A 128 4.03 7.26 -15.19
C SER A 128 4.29 6.50 -13.90
N ASP A 129 4.67 7.24 -12.85
CA ASP A 129 4.71 6.74 -11.47
C ASP A 129 3.31 6.63 -10.85
N ASP A 130 2.24 7.00 -11.58
CA ASP A 130 0.86 6.83 -11.15
C ASP A 130 0.31 5.49 -11.68
N PRO A 131 0.05 4.50 -10.81
CA PRO A 131 -0.45 3.19 -11.23
C PRO A 131 -1.79 3.23 -11.99
N ASP A 132 -2.59 4.28 -11.83
CA ASP A 132 -3.85 4.44 -12.57
C ASP A 132 -3.65 5.06 -13.97
N LEU A 133 -2.42 5.47 -14.32
CA LEU A 133 -2.07 6.09 -15.60
C LEU A 133 -1.15 5.17 -16.41
N ILE A 134 -1.78 4.28 -17.19
CA ILE A 134 -1.11 3.56 -18.29
C ILE A 134 -1.54 4.12 -19.64
N TYR A 135 -0.60 4.17 -20.57
CA TYR A 135 -0.81 4.77 -21.88
C TYR A 135 -0.92 3.72 -22.98
N PRO A 136 -1.73 3.98 -24.03
CA PRO A 136 -1.74 3.13 -25.21
C PRO A 136 -0.33 2.95 -25.79
N ASP A 137 -0.08 1.77 -26.34
CA ASP A 137 1.18 1.36 -26.97
C ASP A 137 2.36 1.14 -26.00
N GLU A 138 2.16 1.31 -24.69
CA GLU A 138 3.12 0.85 -23.69
C GLU A 138 3.24 -0.68 -23.68
N ILE A 139 4.45 -1.18 -23.48
CA ILE A 139 4.72 -2.63 -23.39
C ILE A 139 4.85 -3.00 -21.92
N ILE A 140 3.98 -3.93 -21.48
CA ILE A 140 4.03 -4.53 -20.16
C ILE A 140 4.57 -5.95 -20.30
N THR A 141 5.63 -6.26 -19.57
CA THR A 141 6.16 -7.61 -19.44
C THR A 141 5.27 -8.41 -18.50
N ILE A 142 4.76 -9.55 -18.98
CA ILE A 142 3.93 -10.47 -18.22
C ILE A 142 4.82 -11.57 -17.65
N TYR A 143 4.75 -11.75 -16.34
CA TYR A 143 5.45 -12.80 -15.61
C TYR A 143 4.54 -13.97 -15.29
N ASN A 144 5.11 -15.11 -14.92
CA ASN A 144 4.33 -16.19 -14.30
C ASN A 144 3.58 -15.64 -13.07
N ARG A 145 2.30 -16.03 -12.97
CA ARG A 145 1.39 -15.68 -11.89
C ARG A 145 1.89 -16.23 -10.55
N LEU A 146 1.70 -15.48 -9.47
CA LEU A 146 1.86 -15.98 -8.10
C LEU A 146 0.65 -16.83 -7.70
N GLY A 147 0.90 -17.96 -7.04
CA GLY A 147 -0.14 -18.90 -6.61
C GLY A 147 -0.79 -19.69 -7.75
N ARG A 148 -1.61 -20.68 -7.37
CA ARG A 148 -2.37 -21.53 -8.30
C ARG A 148 -3.86 -21.40 -8.00
N GLY A 149 -4.56 -20.58 -8.78
CA GLY A 149 -5.92 -20.16 -8.41
C GLY A 149 -5.89 -19.36 -7.11
N GLU A 150 -6.75 -19.67 -6.16
CA GLU A 150 -6.79 -19.02 -4.83
C GLU A 150 -5.74 -19.58 -3.85
N ASP A 151 -4.96 -20.59 -4.23
CA ASP A 151 -3.95 -21.19 -3.37
C ASP A 151 -2.61 -20.45 -3.50
N PHE A 152 -2.17 -19.79 -2.43
CA PHE A 152 -0.89 -19.08 -2.34
C PHE A 152 -0.02 -19.67 -1.23
N SER A 153 1.27 -19.88 -1.49
CA SER A 153 2.22 -20.17 -0.43
C SER A 153 2.44 -18.92 0.45
N THR A 154 2.86 -19.11 1.71
CA THR A 154 3.19 -18.00 2.62
C THR A 154 4.14 -16.97 1.99
N LYS A 155 5.06 -17.46 1.15
CA LYS A 155 6.05 -16.61 0.49
C LYS A 155 5.44 -15.79 -0.64
N GLU A 156 4.59 -16.41 -1.46
CA GLU A 156 3.86 -15.72 -2.52
C GLU A 156 2.90 -14.68 -1.93
N THR A 157 2.18 -15.04 -0.85
CA THR A 157 1.37 -14.09 -0.10
C THR A 157 2.20 -12.91 0.37
N SER A 158 3.39 -13.15 0.92
CA SER A 158 4.28 -12.07 1.37
C SER A 158 4.71 -11.14 0.22
N GLU A 159 5.08 -11.68 -0.96
CA GLU A 159 5.40 -10.87 -2.14
C GLU A 159 4.20 -10.04 -2.62
N ILE A 160 2.99 -10.62 -2.62
CA ILE A 160 1.76 -9.91 -2.99
C ILE A 160 1.53 -8.75 -2.03
N LEU A 161 1.55 -9.00 -0.72
CA LEU A 161 1.31 -7.96 0.30
C LEU A 161 2.37 -6.86 0.26
N GLU A 162 3.64 -7.19 -0.02
CA GLU A 162 4.69 -6.19 -0.21
C GLU A 162 4.43 -5.32 -1.46
N ALA A 163 3.98 -5.90 -2.57
CA ALA A 163 3.58 -5.13 -3.75
C ALA A 163 2.44 -4.16 -3.46
N TYR A 164 1.44 -4.60 -2.69
CA TYR A 164 0.36 -3.74 -2.19
C TYR A 164 0.88 -2.58 -1.35
N LEU A 165 1.82 -2.83 -0.43
CA LEU A 165 2.41 -1.80 0.41
C LEU A 165 3.31 -0.83 -0.38
N GLU A 166 3.96 -1.29 -1.45
CA GLU A 166 4.73 -0.42 -2.33
C GLU A 166 3.83 0.53 -3.12
N VAL A 167 2.77 0.00 -3.74
CA VAL A 167 1.75 0.81 -4.41
C VAL A 167 1.06 1.78 -3.43
N TYR A 168 0.78 1.35 -2.21
CA TYR A 168 0.24 2.20 -1.15
C TYR A 168 1.14 3.43 -0.91
N ARG A 169 2.45 3.22 -0.77
CA ARG A 169 3.41 4.32 -0.60
C ARG A 169 3.43 5.26 -1.81
N ILE A 170 3.28 4.73 -3.02
CA ILE A 170 3.21 5.53 -4.25
C ILE A 170 1.97 6.41 -4.23
N TYR A 171 0.79 5.86 -3.91
CA TYR A 171 -0.42 6.66 -3.74
C TYR A 171 -0.30 7.73 -2.65
N LYS A 172 0.31 7.42 -1.51
CA LYS A 172 0.59 8.43 -0.47
C LYS A 172 1.49 9.56 -0.98
N LYS A 173 2.50 9.27 -1.80
CA LYS A 173 3.38 10.29 -2.41
C LYS A 173 2.65 11.16 -3.43
N LEU A 174 1.65 10.63 -4.13
CA LEU A 174 0.84 11.38 -5.09
C LEU A 174 -0.16 12.35 -4.42
N GLY A 175 -0.39 12.18 -3.11
CA GLY A 175 -1.18 13.07 -2.25
C GLY A 175 -2.68 13.00 -2.52
N ASP A 176 -3.36 14.14 -2.29
CA ASP A 176 -4.82 14.24 -2.27
C ASP A 176 -5.55 13.73 -3.52
N ARG A 177 -4.85 13.66 -4.66
CA ARG A 177 -5.39 13.12 -5.91
C ARG A 177 -5.75 11.63 -5.81
N LYS A 178 -5.22 10.91 -4.82
CA LYS A 178 -5.37 9.44 -4.68
C LYS A 178 -6.02 9.00 -3.36
N ASN A 179 -6.48 9.91 -2.49
CA ASN A 179 -6.95 9.55 -1.14
C ASN A 179 -8.04 8.45 -1.14
N ASN A 180 -8.94 8.41 -2.12
CA ASN A 180 -9.96 7.37 -2.22
C ASN A 180 -9.41 6.00 -2.67
N SER A 181 -8.32 5.98 -3.45
CA SER A 181 -7.69 4.75 -3.93
C SER A 181 -6.81 4.08 -2.87
N VAL A 182 -6.42 4.82 -1.83
CA VAL A 182 -5.48 4.37 -0.79
C VAL A 182 -6.11 3.32 0.11
N TRP A 183 -7.24 3.62 0.75
CA TRP A 183 -7.87 2.67 1.66
C TRP A 183 -8.47 1.46 0.91
N SER A 184 -8.95 1.66 -0.33
CA SER A 184 -9.47 0.55 -1.14
C SER A 184 -8.37 -0.44 -1.52
N LEU A 185 -7.15 0.05 -1.77
CA LEU A 185 -5.98 -0.80 -2.00
C LEU A 185 -5.65 -1.67 -0.79
N LEU A 186 -5.73 -1.09 0.42
CA LEU A 186 -5.50 -1.83 1.67
C LEU A 186 -6.59 -2.88 1.93
N TRP A 187 -7.85 -2.56 1.62
CA TRP A 187 -8.95 -3.52 1.68
C TRP A 187 -8.74 -4.69 0.71
N CYS A 188 -8.27 -4.41 -0.52
CA CYS A 188 -7.90 -5.46 -1.47
C CYS A 188 -6.75 -6.34 -0.97
N ALA A 189 -5.73 -5.76 -0.32
CA ALA A 189 -4.63 -6.54 0.25
C ALA A 189 -5.10 -7.52 1.33
N ALA A 190 -6.08 -7.10 2.15
CA ALA A 190 -6.63 -7.91 3.24
C ALA A 190 -7.32 -9.21 2.77
N ARG A 191 -7.64 -9.33 1.47
CA ARG A 191 -8.07 -10.59 0.86
C ARG A 191 -7.04 -11.72 1.07
N TYR A 192 -5.75 -11.41 0.95
CA TYR A 192 -4.69 -12.42 0.93
C TYR A 192 -4.21 -12.78 2.34
N ASP A 193 -4.41 -11.90 3.31
CA ASP A 193 -4.09 -12.09 4.72
C ASP A 193 -5.06 -11.24 5.55
N HIS A 194 -5.99 -11.89 6.25
CA HIS A 194 -7.03 -11.18 7.01
C HIS A 194 -6.45 -10.36 8.16
N ASP A 195 -5.24 -10.69 8.63
CA ASP A 195 -4.53 -9.95 9.68
C ASP A 195 -3.65 -8.83 9.09
N PHE A 196 -3.69 -8.59 7.77
CA PHE A 196 -2.81 -7.65 7.05
C PHE A 196 -2.77 -6.26 7.70
N LEU A 197 -3.93 -5.67 8.02
CA LEU A 197 -4.00 -4.31 8.55
C LEU A 197 -3.33 -4.18 9.92
N ASP A 198 -3.40 -5.23 10.74
CA ASP A 198 -2.76 -5.27 12.06
C ASP A 198 -1.29 -5.64 11.96
N LYS A 199 -0.95 -6.62 11.12
CA LYS A 199 0.42 -7.08 10.86
C LYS A 199 1.32 -5.96 10.32
N TYR A 200 0.77 -5.08 9.49
CA TYR A 200 1.50 -3.97 8.87
C TYR A 200 1.12 -2.60 9.46
N ARG A 201 0.56 -2.57 10.68
CA ARG A 201 0.10 -1.35 11.36
C ARG A 201 1.10 -0.19 11.37
N ASP A 202 2.38 -0.47 11.49
CA ASP A 202 3.43 0.56 11.61
C ASP A 202 3.88 1.12 10.25
N ARG A 203 3.38 0.53 9.16
CA ARG A 203 3.67 0.92 7.77
C ARG A 203 2.47 1.55 7.06
N ILE A 204 1.31 1.58 7.72
CA ILE A 204 0.06 2.08 7.18
C ILE A 204 -0.39 3.25 8.06
N ASP A 205 -0.80 4.35 7.44
CA ASP A 205 -1.37 5.49 8.14
C ASP A 205 -2.60 5.05 8.98
N PRO A 206 -2.70 5.45 10.26
CA PRO A 206 -3.82 5.06 11.11
C PRO A 206 -5.20 5.40 10.56
N GLU A 207 -5.34 6.52 9.82
CA GLU A 207 -6.61 6.94 9.22
C GLU A 207 -6.99 6.04 8.03
N ASP A 208 -6.03 5.74 7.15
CA ASP A 208 -6.24 4.85 6.01
C ASP A 208 -6.58 3.43 6.48
N ARG A 209 -5.89 2.96 7.52
CA ARG A 209 -6.15 1.66 8.15
C ARG A 209 -7.55 1.61 8.77
N ALA A 210 -7.94 2.63 9.52
CA ALA A 210 -9.26 2.71 10.14
C ALA A 210 -10.37 2.71 9.07
N MET A 211 -10.14 3.40 7.95
CA MET A 211 -11.06 3.39 6.82
C MET A 211 -11.14 2.00 6.20
N ALA A 212 -10.02 1.35 5.88
CA ALA A 212 -10.00 0.00 5.32
C ALA A 212 -10.69 -1.01 6.25
N GLN A 213 -10.42 -0.96 7.55
CA GLN A 213 -11.07 -1.81 8.55
C GLN A 213 -12.59 -1.61 8.58
N LYS A 214 -13.05 -0.36 8.54
CA LYS A 214 -14.49 -0.07 8.48
C LYS A 214 -15.16 -0.76 7.28
N TYR A 215 -14.52 -0.76 6.11
CA TYR A 215 -15.07 -1.43 4.93
C TYR A 215 -15.06 -2.95 5.08
N ILE A 216 -14.03 -3.54 5.69
CA ILE A 216 -14.02 -4.97 6.04
C ILE A 216 -15.17 -5.31 6.99
N ASP A 217 -15.41 -4.48 8.00
CA ASP A 217 -16.50 -4.71 8.97
C ASP A 217 -17.89 -4.59 8.32
N GLU A 218 -18.05 -3.67 7.36
CA GLU A 218 -19.33 -3.40 6.70
C GLU A 218 -19.62 -4.35 5.52
N GLN A 219 -18.60 -4.73 4.75
CA GLN A 219 -18.73 -5.45 3.48
C GLN A 219 -18.11 -6.86 3.49
N GLY A 220 -17.28 -7.17 4.49
CA GLY A 220 -16.46 -8.38 4.53
C GLY A 220 -15.17 -8.27 3.73
N PHE A 221 -14.42 -9.37 3.68
CA PHE A 221 -13.28 -9.53 2.78
C PHE A 221 -13.76 -9.74 1.34
N LEU A 222 -12.90 -9.42 0.38
CA LEU A 222 -13.21 -9.61 -1.04
C LEU A 222 -13.05 -11.09 -1.44
N ASP A 223 -14.09 -11.69 -2.05
CA ASP A 223 -14.13 -13.07 -2.57
C ASP A 223 -13.67 -13.21 -4.02
#